data_AF-A0A7S0FQ10-F1
#
_entry.id   AF-A0A7S0FQ10-F1
#
_cell.length_a   1.000
_cell.length_b   1.000
_cell.length_c   1.000
_cell.angle_alpha   90.00
_cell.angle_beta   90.00
_cell.angle_gamma   90.00
#
_symmetry.space_group_name_H-M   'P 1'
#
loop_
_entity.id
_entity.type
_entity.pdbx_description
1 polymer ?
#
loop_
_entity_poly.entity_id
_entity_poly.type
_entity_poly.pdbx_seq_one_letter_code
_entity_poly.pdbx_strand_id
1 'polypeptide(L)'
;FKENAWRAVVDACPHSLAPLSEGRIDEAGRIECPYHGWAFEGQSGACANIPQAENGGSAAELARCGATVMHVVERQGLVWVWGVPGDTLDSADKSQIPMCEAFD
;
A
#
# COMPACT_ATOMS: atom_id res chain seq x y z
N PHE A 1 -1.93 0.31 -7.94
CA PHE A 1 -3.32 -0.14 -8.02
C PHE A 1 -3.63 -0.40 -9.48
N LYS A 2 -3.05 -1.48 -10.02
CA LYS A 2 -3.56 -2.04 -11.28
C LYS A 2 -4.93 -2.66 -10.99
N GLU A 3 -5.79 -2.66 -12.00
CA GLU A 3 -7.11 -3.27 -11.93
C GLU A 3 -7.02 -4.77 -11.56
N ASN A 4 -7.99 -5.24 -10.77
CA ASN A 4 -8.16 -6.63 -10.31
C ASN A 4 -7.24 -7.13 -9.18
N ALA A 5 -6.70 -6.25 -8.33
CA ALA A 5 -6.06 -6.73 -7.10
C ALA A 5 -6.20 -5.73 -5.95
N TRP A 6 -6.70 -6.21 -4.81
CA TRP A 6 -6.76 -5.44 -3.57
C TRP A 6 -5.36 -5.12 -3.06
N ARG A 7 -5.21 -3.92 -2.51
CA ARG A 7 -3.99 -3.42 -1.88
C ARG A 7 -4.39 -2.66 -0.63
N ALA A 8 -3.63 -2.83 0.44
CA ALA A 8 -3.82 -2.14 1.69
C ALA A 8 -2.49 -1.52 2.10
N VAL A 9 -2.55 -0.30 2.63
CA VAL A 9 -1.41 0.44 3.17
C VAL A 9 -1.81 1.04 4.50
N VAL A 10 -0.84 1.29 5.38
CA VAL A 10 -1.07 2.11 6.57
C VAL A 10 -1.50 3.50 6.11
N ASP A 11 -2.54 4.03 6.73
CA ASP A 11 -3.10 5.34 6.39
C ASP A 11 -2.26 6.51 6.93
N ALA A 12 -0.97 6.53 6.59
CA ALA A 12 -0.04 7.55 7.01
C ALA A 12 1.07 7.71 5.96
N CYS A 13 1.19 8.91 5.40
CA CYS A 13 2.28 9.26 4.51
C CYS A 13 3.61 9.25 5.29
N PRO A 14 4.65 8.52 4.83
CA PRO A 14 5.94 8.44 5.54
C PRO A 14 6.68 9.78 5.63
N HIS A 15 6.28 10.79 4.85
CA HIS A 15 6.86 12.12 4.89
C HIS A 15 6.41 12.95 6.11
N SER A 16 5.11 13.04 6.37
CA SER A 16 4.56 13.90 7.43
C SER A 16 3.24 13.39 8.01
N LEU A 17 2.98 12.08 7.88
CA LEU A 17 1.84 11.36 8.47
C LEU A 17 0.46 11.84 8.00
N ALA A 18 0.39 12.57 6.88
CA ALA A 18 -0.89 12.89 6.26
C ALA A 18 -1.65 11.61 5.90
N PRO A 19 -2.98 11.56 6.12
CA PRO A 19 -3.79 10.41 5.76
C PRO A 19 -3.72 10.19 4.24
N LEU A 20 -3.29 9.01 3.83
CA LEU A 20 -3.23 8.63 2.41
C LEU A 20 -4.63 8.36 1.85
N SER A 21 -5.58 8.01 2.70
CA SER A 21 -7.00 7.81 2.36
C SER A 21 -7.70 9.07 1.86
N GLU A 22 -7.21 10.26 2.25
CA GLU A 22 -7.66 11.56 1.72
C GLU A 22 -6.97 11.93 0.38
N GLY A 23 -6.04 11.09 -0.07
CA GLY A 23 -5.34 11.24 -1.34
C GLY A 23 -6.16 10.78 -2.54
N ARG A 24 -5.46 10.48 -3.63
CA ARG A 24 -6.07 9.94 -4.85
C ARG A 24 -5.21 8.87 -5.49
N ILE A 25 -5.80 8.10 -6.39
CA ILE A 25 -5.03 7.26 -7.31
C ILE A 25 -4.62 8.13 -8.50
N ASP A 26 -3.31 8.24 -8.77
CA ASP A 26 -2.78 8.97 -9.92
C ASP A 26 -2.96 8.19 -11.24
N GLU A 27 -2.63 8.83 -12.37
CA GLU A 27 -2.78 8.23 -13.71
C GLU A 27 -1.91 6.98 -13.92
N ALA A 28 -0.83 6.83 -13.16
CA ALA A 28 0.03 5.65 -13.17
C ALA A 28 -0.47 4.55 -12.21
N GLY A 29 -1.61 4.76 -11.54
CA GLY A 29 -2.20 3.84 -10.59
C GLY A 29 -1.48 3.81 -9.25
N ARG A 30 -0.86 4.89 -8.79
CA ARG A 30 -0.19 4.98 -7.48
C ARG A 30 -1.05 5.77 -6.50
N ILE A 31 -0.90 5.53 -5.21
CA ILE A 31 -1.57 6.38 -4.20
C ILE A 31 -0.76 7.65 -4.03
N GLU A 32 -1.36 8.79 -4.38
CA GLU A 32 -0.79 10.12 -4.25
C GLU A 32 -1.29 10.77 -2.96
N CYS A 33 -0.35 11.17 -2.09
CA CYS A 33 -0.62 11.88 -0.85
C CYS A 33 -1.22 13.27 -1.14
N PRO A 34 -2.32 13.67 -0.45
CA PRO A 34 -3.03 14.92 -0.74
C PRO A 34 -2.22 16.17 -0.37
N TYR A 35 -1.18 16.02 0.46
CA TYR A 35 -0.46 17.17 0.99
C TYR A 35 0.62 17.65 0.01
N HIS A 36 1.59 16.80 -0.31
CA HIS A 36 2.76 17.19 -1.11
C HIS A 36 2.88 16.42 -2.44
N GLY A 37 1.89 15.60 -2.78
CA GLY A 37 1.88 14.86 -4.05
C GLY A 37 2.86 13.69 -4.12
N TRP A 38 3.40 13.23 -2.99
CA TRP A 38 4.25 12.04 -2.97
C TRP A 38 3.41 10.84 -3.38
N ALA A 39 3.91 10.05 -4.33
CA ALA A 39 3.18 8.91 -4.88
C ALA A 39 3.86 7.58 -4.53
N PHE A 40 3.05 6.61 -4.10
CA PHE A 40 3.53 5.31 -3.64
C PHE A 40 2.90 4.17 -4.44
N GLU A 41 3.71 3.17 -4.78
CA GLU A 41 3.21 1.94 -5.39
C GLU A 41 2.40 1.12 -4.40
N GLY A 42 1.18 0.73 -4.77
CA GLY A 42 0.32 -0.03 -3.85
C GLY A 42 0.83 -1.43 -3.49
N GLN A 43 1.67 -2.07 -4.32
CA GLN A 43 2.17 -3.43 -4.06
C GLN A 43 3.41 -3.45 -3.17
N SER A 44 4.40 -2.61 -3.49
CA SER A 44 5.69 -2.57 -2.80
C SER A 44 5.72 -1.53 -1.69
N GLY A 45 4.82 -0.53 -1.74
CA GLY A 45 4.90 0.68 -0.93
C GLY A 45 5.98 1.65 -1.41
N ALA A 46 6.74 1.31 -2.45
CA ALA A 46 7.87 2.10 -2.90
C ALA A 46 7.44 3.53 -3.26
N CYS A 47 8.23 4.51 -2.82
CA CYS A 47 8.04 5.89 -3.25
C CYS A 47 8.49 6.02 -4.70
N ALA A 48 7.53 6.27 -5.58
CA ALA A 48 7.75 6.30 -7.03
C ALA A 48 7.70 7.73 -7.60
N ASN A 49 7.29 8.70 -6.81
CA ASN A 49 7.35 10.12 -7.19
C ASN A 49 7.46 11.01 -5.95
N ILE A 50 8.40 11.96 -5.99
CA ILE A 50 8.53 13.05 -5.03
C ILE A 50 8.59 14.34 -5.84
N PRO A 51 7.49 15.11 -5.95
CA PRO A 51 7.45 16.30 -6.80
C PRO A 51 8.52 17.35 -6.47
N GLN A 52 8.99 17.38 -5.22
CA GLN A 52 9.96 18.35 -4.71
C GLN A 52 11.42 17.87 -4.82
N ALA A 53 11.68 16.62 -5.22
CA ALA A 53 13.04 16.09 -5.30
C ALA A 53 13.70 16.49 -6.62
N GLU A 54 14.80 17.24 -6.55
CA GLU A 54 15.66 17.48 -7.72
C GLU A 54 16.20 16.15 -8.25
N ASN A 55 16.00 15.87 -9.55
CA ASN A 55 16.35 14.62 -10.21
C ASN A 55 15.72 13.34 -9.61
N GLY A 56 14.66 13.46 -8.81
CA GLY A 56 13.95 12.31 -8.24
C GLY A 56 14.60 11.66 -7.02
N GLY A 57 15.73 12.19 -6.51
CA GLY A 57 16.46 11.64 -5.37
C GLY A 57 17.27 10.37 -5.70
N SER A 58 18.25 10.03 -4.86
CA SER A 58 19.02 8.78 -5.02
C SER A 58 18.18 7.56 -4.62
N ALA A 59 18.51 6.39 -5.18
CA ALA A 59 17.86 5.14 -4.82
C ALA A 59 17.93 4.84 -3.30
N ALA A 60 19.03 5.22 -2.66
CA ALA A 60 19.21 5.06 -1.21
C ALA A 60 18.32 5.99 -0.38
N GLU A 61 17.99 7.17 -0.89
CA GLU A 61 17.04 8.09 -0.25
C GLU A 61 15.61 7.59 -0.41
N LEU A 62 15.22 7.19 -1.62
CA LEU A 62 13.88 6.67 -1.91
C LEU A 62 13.54 5.39 -1.14
N ALA A 63 14.54 4.56 -0.81
CA ALA A 63 14.35 3.34 -0.04
C ALA A 63 13.76 3.59 1.37
N ARG A 64 13.97 4.78 1.94
CA ARG A 64 13.41 5.17 3.25
C ARG A 64 12.09 5.93 3.15
N CYS A 65 11.65 6.23 1.94
CA CYS A 65 10.46 7.03 1.67
C CYS A 65 9.22 6.18 1.41
N GLY A 66 9.29 4.85 1.51
CA GLY A 66 8.17 3.96 1.17
C GLY A 66 7.01 4.05 2.16
N ALA A 67 5.78 3.96 1.65
CA ALA A 67 4.60 3.74 2.45
C ALA A 67 4.58 2.29 2.99
N THR A 68 4.03 2.10 4.19
CA THR A 68 3.95 0.77 4.79
C THR A 68 2.80 -0.01 4.19
N VAL A 69 3.11 -1.08 3.46
CA VAL A 69 2.10 -2.00 2.89
C VAL A 69 1.59 -2.98 3.95
N MET A 70 0.34 -3.39 3.78
CA MET A 70 -0.34 -4.38 4.60
C MET A 70 -0.66 -5.61 3.75
N HIS A 71 -0.59 -6.80 4.35
CA HIS A 71 -0.98 -8.03 3.67
C HIS A 71 -2.48 -8.05 3.46
N VAL A 72 -2.90 -8.37 2.25
CA VAL A 72 -4.30 -8.40 1.86
C VAL A 72 -4.59 -9.62 1.00
N VAL A 73 -5.72 -10.27 1.26
CA VAL A 73 -6.21 -11.34 0.41
C VAL A 73 -7.72 -11.30 0.31
N GLU A 74 -8.23 -11.63 -0.86
CA GLU A 74 -9.66 -11.86 -1.05
C GLU A 74 -9.97 -13.35 -0.87
N ARG A 75 -10.97 -13.65 -0.04
CA ARG A 75 -11.46 -15.03 0.17
C ARG A 75 -12.95 -14.99 0.53
N GLN A 76 -13.76 -15.79 -0.17
CA GLN A 76 -15.22 -15.88 0.00
C GLN A 76 -15.93 -14.52 -0.07
N GLY A 77 -15.55 -13.68 -1.05
CA GLY A 77 -16.16 -12.36 -1.28
C GLY A 77 -15.80 -11.29 -0.24
N LEU A 78 -14.88 -11.60 0.68
CA LEU A 78 -14.39 -10.68 1.71
C LEU A 78 -12.91 -10.33 1.48
N VAL A 79 -12.55 -9.09 1.81
CA VAL A 79 -11.16 -8.62 1.82
C VAL A 79 -10.62 -8.72 3.24
N TRP A 80 -9.59 -9.54 3.40
CA TRP A 80 -8.90 -9.77 4.67
C TRP A 80 -7.60 -8.98 4.71
N VAL A 81 -7.34 -8.27 5.80
CA VAL A 81 -6.11 -7.49 6.01
C VAL A 81 -5.47 -7.91 7.33
N TRP A 82 -4.17 -8.22 7.31
CA TRP A 82 -3.43 -8.55 8.54
C TRP A 82 -3.02 -7.26 9.25
N GLY A 83 -3.32 -7.18 10.55
CA GLY A 83 -3.18 -5.95 11.34
C GLY A 83 -1.75 -5.60 11.78
N VAL A 84 -0.72 -6.32 11.32
CA VAL A 84 0.69 -6.06 11.68
C VAL A 84 1.41 -5.45 10.48
N PRO A 85 1.73 -4.14 10.52
CA PRO A 85 2.45 -3.49 9.43
C PRO A 85 3.89 -4.00 9.31
N GLY A 86 4.39 -4.18 8.09
CA GLY A 86 5.79 -4.49 7.82
C GLY A 86 6.24 -5.92 8.13
N ASP A 87 5.32 -6.82 8.44
CA ASP A 87 5.62 -8.25 8.58
C ASP A 87 6.06 -8.83 7.21
N THR A 88 7.04 -9.75 7.22
CA THR A 88 7.59 -10.30 5.97
C THR A 88 6.52 -11.10 5.21
N LEU A 89 6.51 -10.97 3.88
CA LEU A 89 5.52 -11.48 2.89
C LEU A 89 5.09 -12.96 2.99
N ASP A 90 5.68 -13.75 3.88
CA ASP A 90 5.32 -15.16 4.12
C ASP A 90 4.05 -15.33 4.99
N SER A 91 3.42 -14.27 5.49
CA SER A 91 2.36 -14.36 6.50
C SER A 91 0.91 -14.19 6.02
N ALA A 92 0.66 -13.91 4.73
CA ALA A 92 -0.70 -13.92 4.17
C ALA A 92 -1.22 -15.35 3.93
N ASP A 93 -1.13 -16.19 4.97
CA ASP A 93 -1.53 -17.58 4.91
C ASP A 93 -3.06 -17.67 4.90
N LYS A 94 -3.61 -18.01 3.74
CA LYS A 94 -5.05 -18.23 3.58
C LYS A 94 -5.56 -19.28 4.56
N SER A 95 -4.75 -20.24 5.01
CA SER A 95 -5.17 -21.26 5.99
C SER A 95 -5.62 -20.65 7.34
N GLN A 96 -5.13 -19.45 7.68
CA GLN A 96 -5.52 -18.71 8.87
C GLN A 96 -6.91 -18.07 8.77
N ILE A 97 -7.45 -17.94 7.56
CA ILE A 97 -8.77 -17.35 7.33
C ILE A 97 -9.84 -18.42 7.58
N PRO A 98 -10.79 -18.21 8.50
CA PRO A 98 -11.91 -19.12 8.70
C PRO A 98 -12.68 -19.34 7.40
N MET A 99 -12.94 -20.60 7.04
CA MET A 99 -13.84 -20.92 5.94
C MET A 99 -15.25 -21.10 6.48
N CYS A 100 -16.22 -20.47 5.82
CA CYS A 100 -17.62 -20.76 6.05
C CYS A 100 -18.14 -21.63 4.91
N GLU A 101 -18.50 -22.88 5.20
CA GLU A 101 -19.00 -23.86 4.22
C GLU A 101 -20.32 -23.44 3.55
N ALA A 102 -21.03 -22.46 4.10
CA ALA A 102 -22.32 -21.99 3.58
C ALA A 102 -22.22 -21.04 2.37
N PHE A 103 -21.01 -20.69 1.93
CA PHE A 103 -20.77 -19.68 0.87
C PHE A 103 -20.01 -20.24 -0.36
N ASP A 104 -20.19 -21.52 -0.67
CA ASP A 104 -19.68 -22.16 -1.89
C ASP A 104 -20.59 -21.95 -3.11
#